data_AF-A0A139N0X4-F1
#
_entry.id   AF-A0A139N0X4-F1
#
_cell.length_a   1.000
_cell.length_b   1.000
_cell.length_c   1.000
_cell.angle_alpha   90.00
_cell.angle_beta   90.00
_cell.angle_gamma   90.00
#
_symmetry.space_group_name_H-M   'P 1'
#
loop_
_entity.id
_entity.type
_entity.pdbx_description
1 polymer ?
#
loop_
_entity_poly.entity_id
_entity_poly.type
_entity_poly.pdbx_seq_one_letter_code
_entity_poly.pdbx_strand_id
1 'polypeptide(L)'
;MEERVQKEPDSLEKRQKYADFLESYINSGIAEGHYGLTLKQAYIDEVEDLLAKGFPVEKSRLLTLAEIYQSLGDFASLERLLTKLFELFPDDQDIWMLKLDTIVLKKSSSDLKRFWQDLEQNHVYFSAENKAKLAFWQ
;
A
#
# COMPACT_ATOMS: atom_id res chain seq x y z
N MET A 1 19.15 -24.95 -35.94
CA MET A 1 18.59 -25.11 -34.57
C MET A 1 19.31 -24.13 -33.66
N GLU A 2 19.22 -22.81 -33.86
CA GLU A 2 17.98 -22.00 -33.83
C GLU A 2 17.25 -22.29 -32.51
N GLU A 3 17.11 -21.40 -31.53
CA GLU A 3 17.05 -19.95 -31.55
C GLU A 3 17.78 -19.39 -30.33
N ARG A 4 18.47 -18.26 -30.54
CA ARG A 4 18.68 -17.32 -29.45
C ARG A 4 17.29 -16.95 -28.94
N VAL A 5 16.91 -17.46 -27.77
CA VAL A 5 15.70 -17.01 -27.06
C VAL A 5 15.97 -15.59 -26.57
N GLN A 6 15.87 -14.68 -27.54
CA GLN A 6 15.67 -13.28 -27.38
C GLN A 6 14.25 -13.13 -26.82
N LYS A 7 14.13 -13.07 -25.49
CA LYS A 7 12.87 -12.75 -24.81
C LYS A 7 13.10 -11.74 -23.69
N GLU A 8 13.42 -10.52 -24.10
CA GLU A 8 13.25 -9.30 -23.30
C GLU A 8 11.90 -8.58 -23.58
N PRO A 9 10.76 -9.30 -23.58
CA PRO A 9 9.51 -8.71 -23.07
C PRO A 9 8.94 -9.45 -21.84
N ASP A 10 9.65 -10.48 -21.36
CA ASP A 10 9.14 -11.51 -20.43
C ASP A 10 9.31 -11.15 -18.93
N SER A 11 9.86 -9.98 -18.60
CA SER A 11 10.17 -9.61 -17.21
C SER A 11 9.00 -8.99 -16.46
N LEU A 12 8.26 -8.05 -17.07
CA LEU A 12 7.18 -7.34 -16.38
C LEU A 12 5.97 -8.24 -16.13
N GLU A 13 5.56 -9.04 -17.12
CA GLU A 13 4.39 -9.92 -16.99
C GLU A 13 4.64 -11.03 -15.95
N LYS A 14 5.87 -11.55 -15.85
CA LYS A 14 6.26 -12.50 -14.79
C LYS A 14 6.24 -11.87 -13.41
N ARG A 15 6.73 -10.63 -13.30
CA ARG A 15 6.74 -9.87 -12.05
C ARG A 15 5.33 -9.51 -11.60
N GLN A 16 4.46 -9.14 -12.54
CA GLN A 16 3.03 -8.95 -12.28
C GLN A 16 2.38 -10.25 -11.79
N LYS A 17 2.54 -11.37 -12.50
CA LYS A 17 2.01 -12.68 -12.06
C LYS A 17 2.55 -13.12 -10.70
N TYR A 18 3.81 -12.80 -10.40
CA TYR A 18 4.41 -13.10 -9.11
C TYR A 18 3.83 -12.22 -8.00
N ALA A 19 3.64 -10.93 -8.25
CA ALA A 19 2.94 -10.03 -7.33
C ALA A 19 1.48 -10.48 -7.10
N ASP A 20 0.74 -10.84 -8.16
CA ASP A 20 -0.65 -11.32 -8.05
C ASP A 20 -0.74 -12.59 -7.20
N PHE A 21 0.23 -13.51 -7.37
CA PHE A 21 0.33 -14.72 -6.56
C PHE A 21 0.57 -14.39 -5.07
N LEU A 22 1.49 -13.44 -4.80
CA LEU A 22 1.78 -12.99 -3.44
C LEU A 22 0.56 -12.30 -2.80
N GLU A 23 -0.14 -11.42 -3.53
CA GLU A 23 -1.36 -10.75 -3.06
C GLU A 23 -2.46 -11.77 -2.72
N SER A 24 -2.73 -12.72 -3.63
CA SER A 24 -3.72 -13.76 -3.40
C SER A 24 -3.39 -14.61 -2.17
N TYR A 25 -2.11 -14.83 -1.89
CA TYR A 25 -1.68 -15.63 -0.76
C TYR A 25 -1.76 -14.85 0.56
N ILE A 26 -1.33 -13.59 0.56
CA ILE A 26 -1.44 -12.69 1.73
C ILE A 26 -2.91 -12.49 2.11
N ASN A 27 -3.78 -12.28 1.13
CA ASN A 27 -5.22 -12.12 1.33
C ASN A 27 -5.93 -13.40 1.76
N SER A 28 -5.36 -14.57 1.48
CA SER A 28 -5.98 -15.84 1.90
C SER A 28 -5.87 -16.11 3.40
N GLY A 29 -5.02 -15.38 4.13
CA GLY A 29 -4.80 -15.60 5.57
C GLY A 29 -4.19 -16.96 5.91
N ILE A 30 -3.75 -17.73 4.90
CA ILE A 30 -3.23 -19.10 5.05
C ILE A 30 -1.84 -19.13 5.70
N ALA A 31 -1.18 -17.97 5.82
CA ALA A 31 0.21 -17.86 6.23
C ALA A 31 0.38 -17.27 7.63
N GLU A 32 0.10 -18.06 8.66
CA GLU A 32 0.58 -17.75 10.02
C GLU A 32 2.03 -18.23 10.20
N GLY A 33 2.88 -17.40 10.81
CA GLY A 33 4.27 -17.74 11.15
C GLY A 33 5.35 -17.28 10.14
N HIS A 34 6.54 -17.88 10.22
CA HIS A 34 7.74 -17.44 9.50
C HIS A 34 7.59 -17.39 7.98
N TYR A 35 6.80 -18.31 7.38
CA TYR A 35 6.60 -18.35 5.93
C TYR A 35 5.79 -17.15 5.43
N GLY A 36 4.81 -16.68 6.21
CA GLY A 36 4.05 -15.47 5.90
C GLY A 36 4.91 -14.21 5.94
N LEU A 37 5.86 -14.12 6.88
CA LEU A 37 6.81 -13.02 6.95
C LEU A 37 7.74 -12.97 5.74
N THR A 38 8.31 -14.11 5.32
CA THR A 38 9.19 -14.19 4.15
C THR A 38 8.46 -13.75 2.87
N LEU A 39 7.20 -14.15 2.70
CA LEU A 39 6.41 -13.77 1.53
C LEU A 39 6.01 -12.29 1.54
N LYS A 40 5.65 -11.74 2.71
CA LYS A 40 5.42 -10.30 2.88
C LYS A 40 6.67 -9.50 2.51
N GLN A 41 7.84 -9.96 2.96
CA GLN A 41 9.11 -9.34 2.61
C GLN A 41 9.38 -9.43 1.10
N ALA A 42 9.21 -10.61 0.49
CA ALA A 42 9.37 -10.77 -0.95
C ALA A 42 8.43 -9.86 -1.77
N TYR A 43 7.19 -9.66 -1.29
CA TYR A 43 6.27 -8.71 -1.92
C TYR A 43 6.73 -7.27 -1.80
N ILE A 44 7.21 -6.86 -0.62
CA ILE A 44 7.80 -5.53 -0.42
C ILE A 44 8.95 -5.32 -1.42
N ASP A 45 9.91 -6.24 -1.46
CA ASP A 45 11.08 -6.15 -2.34
C ASP A 45 10.67 -6.05 -3.83
N GLU A 46 9.68 -6.83 -4.26
CA GLU A 46 9.20 -6.78 -5.65
C GLU A 46 8.52 -5.45 -5.99
N VAL A 47 7.60 -4.96 -5.13
CA VAL A 47 6.90 -3.70 -5.38
C VAL A 47 7.85 -2.51 -5.30
N GLU A 48 8.80 -2.50 -4.35
CA GLU A 48 9.82 -1.46 -4.27
C GLU A 48 10.77 -1.48 -5.47
N ASP A 49 11.16 -2.65 -5.97
CA ASP A 49 11.99 -2.76 -7.18
C ASP A 49 11.22 -2.28 -8.43
N LEU A 50 9.91 -2.56 -8.52
CA LEU A 50 9.06 -2.02 -9.59
C LEU A 50 9.00 -0.48 -9.54
N LEU A 51 8.80 0.08 -8.33
CA LEU A 51 8.81 1.53 -8.11
C LEU A 51 10.16 2.16 -8.44
N ALA A 52 11.26 1.53 -8.01
CA ALA A 52 12.62 2.02 -8.25
C ALA A 52 12.98 2.02 -9.73
N LYS A 53 12.46 1.05 -10.49
CA LYS A 53 12.62 0.96 -11.95
C LYS A 53 11.67 1.86 -12.73
N GLY A 54 10.78 2.59 -12.04
CA GLY A 54 9.82 3.49 -12.66
C GLY A 54 8.71 2.78 -13.42
N PHE A 55 8.45 1.50 -13.11
CA PHE A 55 7.31 0.80 -13.70
C PHE A 55 6.00 1.33 -13.11
N PRO A 56 4.92 1.37 -13.91
CA PRO A 56 3.60 1.72 -13.40
C PRO A 56 3.16 0.63 -12.41
N VAL A 57 2.93 1.03 -11.16
CA VAL A 57 2.38 0.17 -10.11
C VAL A 57 0.95 0.59 -9.84
N GLU A 58 0.04 -0.38 -9.84
CA GLU A 58 -1.37 -0.15 -9.58
C GLU A 58 -1.59 0.32 -8.14
N LYS A 59 -2.60 1.19 -7.94
CA LYS A 59 -2.97 1.69 -6.61
C LYS A 59 -3.28 0.53 -5.64
N SER A 60 -3.97 -0.51 -6.10
CA SER A 60 -4.29 -1.71 -5.32
C SER A 60 -3.04 -2.32 -4.68
N ARG A 61 -1.96 -2.46 -5.46
CA ARG A 61 -0.69 -3.03 -5.00
C ARG A 61 -0.01 -2.18 -3.95
N LEU A 62 -0.10 -0.86 -4.10
CA LEU A 62 0.42 0.09 -3.10
C LEU A 62 -0.41 0.07 -1.82
N LEU A 63 -1.73 -0.11 -1.92
CA LEU A 63 -2.58 -0.31 -0.74
C LEU A 63 -2.22 -1.61 -0.02
N THR A 64 -2.05 -2.72 -0.73
CA THR A 64 -1.60 -3.99 -0.13
C THR A 64 -0.22 -3.87 0.49
N LEU A 65 0.70 -3.13 -0.13
CA LEU A 65 2.01 -2.83 0.46
C LEU A 65 1.86 -2.08 1.80
N ALA A 66 0.94 -1.11 1.87
CA ALA A 66 0.65 -0.38 3.08
C ALA A 66 0.07 -1.28 4.19
N GLU A 67 -0.86 -2.17 3.86
CA GLU A 67 -1.42 -3.17 4.78
C GLU A 67 -0.33 -4.11 5.33
N ILE A 68 0.61 -4.51 4.47
CA ILE A 68 1.76 -5.32 4.88
C ILE A 68 2.63 -4.53 5.87
N TYR A 69 2.98 -3.28 5.59
CA TYR A 69 3.75 -2.46 6.53
C TYR A 69 3.01 -2.26 7.86
N GLN A 70 1.70 -2.03 7.84
CA GLN A 70 0.88 -1.96 9.06
C GLN A 70 0.95 -3.27 9.86
N SER A 71 0.81 -4.41 9.17
CA SER A 71 0.91 -5.74 9.80
C SER A 71 2.28 -6.03 10.39
N LEU A 72 3.36 -5.51 9.77
CA LEU A 72 4.73 -5.65 10.26
C LEU A 72 5.09 -4.60 11.32
N GLY A 73 4.27 -3.57 11.51
CA GLY A 73 4.55 -2.43 12.37
C GLY A 73 5.66 -1.51 11.84
N ASP A 74 5.98 -1.59 10.54
CA ASP A 74 6.98 -0.73 9.90
C ASP A 74 6.36 0.61 9.49
N PHE A 75 6.11 1.45 10.50
CA PHE A 75 5.53 2.78 10.31
C PHE A 75 6.44 3.71 9.50
N ALA A 76 7.75 3.50 9.53
CA ALA A 76 8.69 4.36 8.80
C ALA A 76 8.55 4.18 7.28
N SER A 77 8.48 2.94 6.81
CA SER A 77 8.23 2.63 5.40
C SER A 77 6.82 3.02 4.99
N LEU A 78 5.84 2.81 5.87
CA LEU A 78 4.45 3.22 5.63
C LEU A 78 4.29 4.73 5.45
N GLU A 79 4.97 5.56 6.25
CA GLU A 79 4.91 7.03 6.12
C GLU A 79 5.54 7.50 4.80
N ARG A 80 6.61 6.86 4.34
CA ARG A 80 7.22 7.13 3.02
C ARG A 80 6.27 6.74 1.89
N LEU A 81 5.61 5.58 2.01
CA LEU A 81 4.63 5.12 1.03
C LEU A 81 3.41 6.04 0.99
N LEU A 82 2.88 6.45 2.14
CA LEU A 82 1.77 7.41 2.24
C LEU A 82 2.12 8.73 1.55
N THR A 83 3.35 9.24 1.73
CA THR A 83 3.81 10.45 1.04
C THR A 83 3.69 10.30 -0.47
N LYS A 84 4.19 9.18 -1.04
CA LYS A 84 4.06 8.88 -2.47
C LYS A 84 2.60 8.72 -2.91
N LEU A 85 1.78 8.08 -2.10
CA LEU A 85 0.36 7.89 -2.40
C LEU A 85 -0.39 9.22 -2.46
N PHE A 86 -0.09 10.18 -1.58
CA PHE A 86 -0.65 11.53 -1.66
C PHE A 86 -0.12 12.34 -2.86
N GLU A 87 1.11 12.11 -3.30
CA GLU A 87 1.63 12.73 -4.54
C GLU A 87 0.92 12.20 -5.79
N LEU A 88 0.60 10.90 -5.82
CA LEU A 88 -0.05 10.25 -6.96
C LEU A 88 -1.58 10.40 -6.95
N PHE A 89 -2.20 10.37 -5.77
CA PHE A 89 -3.64 10.30 -5.55
C PHE A 89 -4.09 11.24 -4.40
N PRO A 90 -3.90 12.56 -4.52
CA PRO A 90 -4.15 13.52 -3.45
C PRO A 90 -5.63 13.55 -2.99
N ASP A 91 -6.56 13.40 -3.93
CA ASP A 91 -8.00 13.53 -3.68
C ASP A 91 -8.69 12.18 -3.40
N ASP A 92 -7.91 11.12 -3.18
CA ASP A 92 -8.44 9.76 -3.11
C ASP A 92 -8.74 9.34 -1.67
N GLN A 93 -10.03 9.14 -1.38
CA GLN A 93 -10.51 8.83 -0.04
C GLN A 93 -9.85 7.60 0.59
N ASP A 94 -9.44 6.59 -0.18
CA ASP A 94 -8.84 5.38 0.39
C ASP A 94 -7.47 5.69 1.00
N ILE A 95 -6.74 6.64 0.40
CA ILE A 95 -5.43 7.09 0.91
C ILE A 95 -5.61 7.89 2.20
N TRP A 96 -6.67 8.70 2.27
CA TRP A 96 -7.05 9.41 3.49
C TRP A 96 -7.45 8.45 4.61
N MET A 97 -8.25 7.43 4.30
CA MET A 97 -8.62 6.41 5.28
C MET A 97 -7.40 5.62 5.75
N LEU A 98 -6.50 5.24 4.85
CA LEU A 98 -5.23 4.57 5.19
C LEU A 98 -4.36 5.42 6.13
N LYS A 99 -4.27 6.74 5.89
CA LYS A 99 -3.57 7.67 6.79
C LYS A 99 -4.22 7.69 8.18
N LEU A 100 -5.55 7.76 8.25
CA LEU A 100 -6.29 7.71 9.51
C LEU A 100 -6.04 6.40 10.27
N ASP A 101 -6.18 5.25 9.61
CA ASP A 101 -5.92 3.94 10.21
C ASP A 101 -4.49 3.84 10.75
N THR A 102 -3.51 4.37 10.01
CA THR A 102 -2.11 4.42 10.45
C THR A 102 -1.93 5.26 11.71
N ILE A 103 -2.59 6.42 11.79
CA ILE A 103 -2.54 7.30 12.97
C ILE A 103 -3.17 6.63 14.19
N VAL A 104 -4.31 5.97 13.99
CA VAL A 104 -5.02 5.21 15.03
C VAL A 104 -4.17 4.05 15.51
N LEU A 105 -3.52 3.30 14.62
CA LEU A 105 -2.59 2.22 14.95
C LEU A 105 -1.38 2.73 15.76
N LYS A 106 -0.80 3.87 15.37
CA LYS A 106 0.28 4.54 16.13
C LYS A 106 -0.20 5.12 17.47
N LYS A 107 -1.52 5.21 17.69
CA LYS A 107 -2.15 5.87 18.85
C LYS A 107 -1.66 7.30 19.06
N SER A 108 -1.41 8.01 17.95
CA SER A 108 -0.81 9.34 17.96
C SER A 108 -1.88 10.44 17.90
N SER A 109 -2.23 11.00 19.06
CA SER A 109 -3.23 12.08 19.16
C SER A 109 -2.79 13.39 18.51
N SER A 110 -1.47 13.64 18.43
CA SER A 110 -0.92 14.79 17.70
C SER A 110 -1.09 14.66 16.19
N ASP A 111 -0.85 13.46 15.65
CA ASP A 111 -1.02 13.21 14.22
C ASP A 111 -2.50 13.22 13.83
N LEU A 112 -3.39 12.79 14.73
CA LEU A 112 -4.84 12.89 14.52
C LEU A 112 -5.30 14.34 14.40
N LYS A 113 -4.80 15.26 15.23
CA LYS A 113 -5.12 16.69 15.09
C LYS A 113 -4.64 17.27 13.77
N ARG A 114 -3.44 16.89 13.32
CA ARG A 114 -2.90 17.32 12.02
C ARG A 114 -3.71 16.75 10.86
N PHE A 115 -4.14 15.50 10.96
CA PHE A 115 -5.00 14.86 9.97
C PHE A 115 -6.29 15.66 9.72
N TRP A 116 -6.96 16.12 10.77
CA TRP A 116 -8.16 16.95 10.62
C TRP A 116 -7.86 18.29 9.96
N GLN A 117 -6.75 18.95 10.32
CA GLN A 117 -6.33 20.19 9.67
C GLN A 117 -6.03 20.01 8.19
N ASP A 118 -5.37 18.91 7.83
CA ASP A 118 -5.08 18.56 6.44
C ASP A 118 -6.38 18.28 5.69
N LEU A 119 -7.32 17.55 6.30
CA LEU A 119 -8.60 17.18 5.70
C LEU A 119 -9.51 18.39 5.47
N GLU A 120 -9.48 19.40 6.34
CA GLU A 120 -10.19 20.67 6.13
C GLU A 120 -9.62 21.47 4.95
N GLN A 121 -8.32 21.36 4.68
CA GLN A 121 -7.65 22.05 3.58
C GLN A 121 -7.83 21.33 2.23
N ASN A 122 -8.12 20.03 2.24
CA ASN A 122 -8.26 19.20 1.05
C ASN A 122 -9.72 18.82 0.81
N HIS A 123 -10.28 19.19 -0.34
CA HIS A 123 -11.68 18.91 -0.67
C HIS A 123 -11.88 17.47 -1.19
N VAL A 124 -11.74 16.50 -0.30
CA VAL A 124 -11.85 15.06 -0.64
C VAL A 124 -13.30 14.60 -0.47
N TYR A 125 -13.83 13.90 -1.48
CA TYR A 125 -15.16 13.32 -1.41
C TYR A 125 -15.14 11.96 -0.73
N PHE A 126 -15.76 11.88 0.45
CA PHE A 126 -15.93 10.63 1.19
C PHE A 126 -17.28 9.97 0.94
N SER A 127 -17.28 8.65 0.81
CA SER A 127 -18.48 7.82 0.83
C SER A 127 -19.23 7.95 2.17
N ALA A 128 -20.52 7.57 2.20
CA ALA A 128 -21.31 7.61 3.42
C ALA A 128 -20.69 6.76 4.55
N GLU A 129 -20.11 5.62 4.19
CA GLU A 129 -19.40 4.74 5.14
C GLU A 129 -18.16 5.44 5.72
N ASN A 130 -17.31 6.00 4.86
CA ASN A 130 -16.08 6.65 5.30
C ASN A 130 -16.37 7.93 6.11
N LYS A 131 -17.44 8.65 5.78
CA LYS A 131 -17.93 9.76 6.61
C LYS A 131 -18.33 9.32 8.02
N ALA A 132 -18.99 8.17 8.17
CA ALA A 132 -19.34 7.63 9.48
C ALA A 132 -18.09 7.23 10.28
N LYS A 133 -17.10 6.62 9.64
CA LYS A 133 -15.81 6.29 10.26
C LYS A 133 -15.06 7.55 10.71
N LEU A 134 -15.00 8.58 9.86
CA LEU A 134 -14.39 9.86 10.20
C LEU A 134 -15.09 10.50 11.41
N ALA A 135 -16.43 10.57 11.42
CA ALA A 135 -17.20 11.13 12.53
C ALA A 135 -16.98 10.40 13.87
N PHE A 136 -16.61 9.12 13.86
CA PHE A 136 -16.27 8.39 15.08
C PHE A 136 -14.94 8.84 15.71
N TRP A 137 -13.99 9.26 14.90
CA TRP A 137 -12.63 9.66 15.33
C TRP A 137 -12.46 11.17 15.49
N GLN A 138 -13.49 11.96 15.17
CA GLN A 138 -13.53 13.41 15.35
C GLN A 138 -13.84 13.76 16.81
#